data_AF-A0A6V7HSF9-F1
#
_entry.id   AF-A0A6V7HSF9-F1
#
_cell.length_a   1.000
_cell.length_b   1.000
_cell.length_c   1.000
_cell.angle_alpha   90.00
_cell.angle_beta   90.00
_cell.angle_gamma   90.00
#
_symmetry.space_group_name_H-M   'P 1'
#
loop_
_entity.id
_entity.type
_entity.pdbx_description
1 polymer ?
#
loop_
_entity_poly.entity_id
_entity_poly.type
_entity_poly.pdbx_seq_one_letter_code
_entity_poly.pdbx_strand_id
1 'polypeptide(L)'
;MAGGAWFNEYFGENPTKEHLEAVALDQLKKILKITVDPLDSHSEILYNCIPQYVVGHEARCERIRNYITSHNMPLTICGSSYQGVGINDVILSAKEAVSNCK
;
A
#
# COMPACT_ATOMS: atom_id res chain seq x y z
N MET A 1 -6.37 -7.13 7.69
CA MET A 1 -5.78 -7.00 6.34
C MET A 1 -4.92 -8.21 6.08
N ALA A 2 -5.04 -8.83 4.91
CA ALA A 2 -4.21 -9.94 4.47
C ALA A 2 -3.42 -9.46 3.24
N GLY A 3 -2.11 -9.33 3.36
CA GLY A 3 -1.24 -8.71 2.35
C GLY A 3 0.23 -8.84 2.73
N GLY A 4 1.11 -8.17 1.98
CA GLY A 4 2.55 -8.13 2.25
C GLY A 4 3.33 -9.26 1.58
N ALA A 5 4.60 -9.42 1.97
CA ALA A 5 5.57 -10.27 1.27
C ALA A 5 5.18 -11.76 1.20
N TRP A 6 4.36 -12.24 2.14
CA TRP A 6 3.93 -13.63 2.21
C TRP A 6 2.54 -13.88 1.60
N PHE A 7 1.92 -12.89 0.95
CA PHE A 7 0.57 -13.04 0.42
C PHE A 7 0.45 -14.25 -0.53
N ASN A 8 1.38 -14.38 -1.49
CA ASN A 8 1.36 -15.49 -2.44
C ASN A 8 1.63 -16.85 -1.78
N GLU A 9 2.42 -16.88 -0.71
CA GLU A 9 2.69 -18.11 0.04
C GLU A 9 1.45 -18.62 0.76
N TYR A 10 0.65 -17.71 1.34
CA TYR A 10 -0.55 -18.09 2.09
C TYR A 10 -1.81 -18.24 1.23
N PHE A 11 -1.93 -17.49 0.13
CA PHE A 11 -3.18 -17.39 -0.65
C PHE A 11 -3.03 -17.75 -2.14
N GLY A 12 -1.81 -17.99 -2.63
CA GLY A 12 -1.53 -18.20 -4.05
C GLY A 12 -1.53 -16.90 -4.86
N GLU A 13 -1.29 -17.01 -6.17
CA GLU A 13 -1.14 -15.84 -7.05
C GLU A 13 -2.47 -15.13 -7.35
N ASN A 14 -3.58 -15.87 -7.42
CA ASN A 14 -4.88 -15.35 -7.82
C ASN A 14 -6.01 -15.89 -6.92
N PRO A 15 -6.01 -15.55 -5.62
CA PRO A 15 -7.09 -15.97 -4.72
C PRO A 15 -8.41 -15.28 -5.09
N THR A 16 -9.52 -15.97 -4.87
CA THR A 16 -10.85 -15.36 -5.00
C THR A 16 -11.23 -14.63 -3.73
N LYS A 17 -12.18 -13.68 -3.85
CA LYS A 17 -12.71 -12.93 -2.71
C LYS A 17 -13.35 -13.87 -1.67
N GLU A 18 -14.09 -14.86 -2.14
CA GLU A 18 -14.78 -15.86 -1.30
C GLU A 18 -13.78 -16.70 -0.50
N HIS A 19 -12.66 -17.08 -1.12
CA HIS A 19 -11.59 -17.79 -0.42
C HIS A 19 -10.98 -16.96 0.71
N LEU A 20 -10.61 -15.71 0.42
CA LEU A 20 -10.02 -14.80 1.41
C LEU A 20 -11.01 -14.49 2.55
N GLU A 21 -12.28 -14.32 2.23
CA GLU A 21 -13.34 -14.12 3.20
C GLU A 21 -13.53 -15.35 4.09
N ALA A 22 -13.56 -16.55 3.52
CA ALA A 22 -13.63 -17.79 4.29
C ALA A 22 -12.45 -17.94 5.26
N VAL A 23 -11.23 -17.62 4.82
CA VAL A 23 -10.05 -17.61 5.70
C VAL A 23 -10.19 -16.59 6.82
N ALA A 24 -10.64 -15.36 6.52
CA ALA A 24 -10.85 -14.34 7.53
C ALA A 24 -11.89 -14.75 8.58
N LEU A 25 -13.01 -15.34 8.16
CA LEU A 25 -14.07 -15.84 9.05
C LEU A 25 -13.58 -17.01 9.92
N ASP A 26 -12.79 -17.93 9.35
CA ASP A 26 -12.16 -19.02 10.10
C ASP A 26 -11.19 -18.47 11.18
N GLN A 27 -10.40 -17.45 10.86
CA GLN A 27 -9.52 -16.80 11.83
C GLN A 27 -10.30 -16.05 12.92
N LEU A 28 -11.41 -15.38 12.59
CA LEU A 28 -12.30 -14.77 13.60
C LEU A 28 -12.85 -15.81 14.57
N LYS A 29 -13.31 -16.96 14.06
CA LYS A 29 -13.77 -18.11 14.87
C LYS A 29 -12.66 -18.63 15.78
N LYS A 30 -11.43 -18.79 15.26
CA LYS A 30 -10.29 -19.34 16.00
C LYS A 30 -9.73 -18.39 17.05
N ILE A 31 -9.50 -17.12 16.68
CA ILE A 31 -8.78 -16.13 17.50
C ILE A 31 -9.73 -15.43 18.46
N LEU A 32 -10.86 -14.93 17.95
CA LEU A 32 -11.80 -14.12 18.73
C LEU A 32 -13.00 -14.92 19.29
N LYS A 33 -13.13 -16.21 18.92
CA LYS A 33 -14.22 -17.10 19.35
C LYS A 33 -15.62 -16.63 18.93
N ILE A 34 -15.70 -15.80 17.90
CA ILE A 34 -16.97 -15.37 17.30
C ILE A 34 -17.42 -16.48 16.35
N THR A 35 -18.36 -17.31 16.77
CA THR A 35 -18.83 -18.48 16.01
C THR A 35 -20.09 -18.25 15.20
N VAL A 36 -20.80 -17.15 15.48
CA VAL A 36 -21.96 -16.71 14.70
C VAL A 36 -21.51 -16.24 13.31
N ASP A 37 -22.31 -16.53 12.30
CA ASP A 37 -22.06 -16.05 10.95
C ASP A 37 -22.41 -14.56 10.83
N PRO A 38 -21.68 -13.77 10.03
CA PRO A 38 -21.95 -12.36 9.86
C PRO A 38 -23.30 -12.14 9.18
N LEU A 39 -23.99 -11.06 9.55
CA LEU A 39 -25.20 -10.62 8.83
C LEU A 39 -24.87 -10.11 7.43
N ASP A 40 -23.69 -9.49 7.27
CA ASP A 40 -23.20 -8.93 6.03
C ASP A 40 -21.65 -8.98 6.00
N SER A 41 -21.09 -9.16 4.81
CA SER A 41 -19.65 -9.23 4.58
C SER A 41 -19.28 -8.53 3.28
N HIS A 42 -18.14 -7.83 3.32
CA HIS A 42 -17.59 -7.17 2.14
C HIS A 42 -16.09 -7.41 2.07
N SER A 43 -15.65 -8.01 0.97
CA SER A 43 -14.26 -8.33 0.69
C SER A 43 -13.80 -7.65 -0.61
N GLU A 44 -12.61 -7.05 -0.57
CA GLU A 44 -12.01 -6.36 -1.71
C GLU A 44 -10.52 -6.70 -1.80
N ILE A 45 -10.04 -6.91 -3.03
CA ILE A 45 -8.63 -7.20 -3.30
C ILE A 45 -8.02 -5.97 -3.96
N LEU A 46 -7.15 -5.30 -3.21
CA LEU A 46 -6.45 -4.12 -3.69
C LEU A 46 -5.05 -4.51 -4.18
N TYR A 47 -4.89 -4.70 -5.48
CA TYR A 47 -3.61 -5.07 -6.10
C TYR A 47 -2.61 -3.90 -6.06
N ASN A 48 -1.36 -4.20 -5.72
CA ASN A 48 -0.25 -3.23 -5.69
C ASN A 48 -0.56 -1.94 -4.89
N CYS A 49 -1.39 -2.04 -3.84
CA CYS A 49 -1.95 -0.88 -3.16
C CYS A 49 -1.08 -0.30 -2.04
N ILE A 50 -0.13 -1.06 -1.52
CA ILE A 50 0.79 -0.61 -0.45
C ILE A 50 2.23 -0.75 -0.96
N PRO A 51 2.87 0.37 -1.33
CA PRO A 51 4.27 0.38 -1.75
C PRO A 51 5.20 -0.22 -0.69
N GLN A 52 6.18 -1.02 -1.14
CA GLN A 52 7.17 -1.64 -0.27
C GLN A 52 8.50 -0.89 -0.37
N TYR A 53 8.88 -0.21 0.71
CA TYR A 53 10.13 0.53 0.79
C TYR A 53 11.27 -0.41 1.18
N VAL A 54 11.92 -0.99 0.17
CA VAL A 54 13.08 -1.87 0.35
C VAL A 54 14.32 -1.06 0.74
N VAL A 55 15.38 -1.75 1.20
CA VAL A 55 16.68 -1.12 1.48
C VAL A 55 17.16 -0.35 0.24
N GLY A 56 17.53 0.92 0.44
CA GLY A 56 17.91 1.84 -0.64
C GLY A 56 16.74 2.62 -1.28
N HIS A 57 15.53 2.53 -0.74
CA HIS A 57 14.37 3.32 -1.18
C HIS A 57 14.64 4.82 -1.18
N GLU A 58 15.18 5.36 -0.08
CA GLU A 58 15.50 6.79 0.03
C GLU A 58 16.47 7.23 -1.07
N ALA A 59 17.61 6.54 -1.21
CA ALA A 59 18.61 6.83 -2.25
C ALA A 59 18.03 6.74 -3.68
N ARG A 60 17.04 5.88 -3.90
CA ARG A 60 16.29 5.82 -5.17
C ARG A 60 15.43 7.08 -5.36
N CYS A 61 14.68 7.49 -4.34
CA CYS A 61 13.87 8.71 -4.38
C CYS A 61 14.72 9.96 -4.60
N GLU A 62 15.86 10.08 -3.92
CA GLU A 62 16.82 11.17 -4.14
C GLU A 62 17.35 11.19 -5.56
N ARG A 63 17.76 10.03 -6.11
CA ARG A 63 18.21 9.95 -7.50
C ARG A 63 17.14 10.41 -8.49
N ILE A 64 15.87 10.08 -8.26
CA ILE A 64 14.75 10.53 -9.10
C ILE A 64 14.61 12.06 -9.02
N ARG A 65 14.61 12.64 -7.81
CA ARG A 65 14.52 14.10 -7.64
C ARG A 65 15.71 14.81 -8.27
N ASN A 66 16.93 14.29 -8.10
CA ASN A 66 18.13 14.85 -8.69
C ASN A 66 18.10 14.79 -10.22
N TYR A 67 17.56 13.71 -10.79
CA TYR A 67 17.39 13.60 -12.24
C TYR A 67 16.43 14.67 -12.78
N ILE A 68 15.26 14.83 -12.14
CA ILE A 68 14.27 15.86 -12.50
C ILE A 68 14.91 17.26 -12.47
N THR A 69 15.60 17.60 -11.37
CA THR A 69 16.22 18.91 -11.19
C THR A 69 17.35 19.15 -12.18
N SER A 70 18.26 18.18 -12.37
CA SER A 70 19.41 18.33 -13.28
C SER A 70 19.01 18.49 -14.76
N HIS A 71 17.82 18.02 -15.12
CA HIS A 71 17.28 18.14 -16.48
C HIS A 71 16.27 19.29 -16.64
N ASN A 72 16.10 20.14 -15.63
CA ASN A 72 15.14 21.27 -15.62
C ASN A 72 13.72 20.84 -16.05
N MET A 73 13.27 19.66 -15.60
CA MET A 73 11.96 19.15 -15.94
C MET A 73 10.88 19.88 -15.12
N PRO A 74 9.79 20.38 -15.71
CA PRO A 74 8.66 20.97 -14.99
C PRO A 74 7.79 19.85 -14.38
N LEU A 75 8.38 19.06 -13.48
CA LEU A 75 7.77 17.87 -12.89
C LEU A 75 8.12 17.81 -11.39
N THR A 76 7.11 17.57 -10.56
CA THR A 76 7.29 17.31 -9.13
C THR A 76 6.61 16.00 -8.75
N ILE A 77 7.27 15.19 -7.92
CA ILE A 77 6.78 13.89 -7.45
C ILE A 77 6.27 13.96 -6.01
N CYS A 78 5.13 13.33 -5.74
CA CYS A 78 4.55 13.18 -4.41
C CYS A 78 3.70 11.89 -4.32
N GLY A 79 3.23 11.56 -3.12
CA GLY A 79 2.38 10.40 -2.87
C GLY A 79 3.10 9.20 -2.26
N SER A 80 2.33 8.13 -2.06
CA SER A 80 2.70 6.96 -1.25
C SER A 80 3.83 6.11 -1.81
N SER A 81 4.27 6.39 -3.03
CA SER A 81 5.41 5.72 -3.66
C SER A 81 6.75 6.35 -3.30
N TYR A 82 6.77 7.53 -2.67
CA TYR A 82 8.00 8.30 -2.47
C TYR A 82 8.32 8.54 -1.01
N GLN A 83 7.44 9.23 -0.27
CA GLN A 83 7.75 9.77 1.05
C GLN A 83 6.62 9.46 2.04
N GLY A 84 6.71 8.28 2.64
CA GLY A 84 5.72 7.74 3.58
C GLY A 84 4.53 7.09 2.87
N VAL A 85 3.96 6.06 3.50
CA VAL A 85 2.78 5.33 2.98
C VAL A 85 1.49 5.75 3.68
N GLY A 86 1.60 6.44 4.82
CA GLY A 86 0.46 6.88 5.60
C GLY A 86 -0.26 8.03 4.90
N ILE A 87 -1.57 8.15 5.17
CA ILE A 87 -2.40 9.24 4.63
C ILE A 87 -1.81 10.61 4.97
N ASN A 88 -1.33 10.79 6.20
CA ASN A 88 -0.72 12.04 6.65
C ASN A 88 0.53 12.39 5.82
N ASP A 89 1.39 11.41 5.55
CA ASP A 89 2.60 11.60 4.76
C ASP A 89 2.26 11.95 3.31
N VAL A 90 1.26 11.28 2.74
CA VAL A 90 0.77 11.55 1.38
C VAL A 90 0.23 12.99 1.28
N ILE A 91 -0.58 13.43 2.24
CA ILE A 91 -1.11 14.80 2.29
C ILE A 91 0.04 15.81 2.43
N LEU A 92 1.01 15.56 3.31
CA LEU A 92 2.17 16.42 3.48
C LEU A 92 2.99 16.51 2.18
N SER A 93 3.28 15.37 1.56
CA SER A 93 4.05 15.32 0.31
C SER A 93 3.39 16.10 -0.82
N ALA A 94 2.05 16.10 -0.90
CA ALA A 94 1.32 16.88 -1.88
C ALA A 94 1.40 18.39 -1.60
N LYS A 95 1.28 18.80 -0.33
CA LYS A 95 1.46 20.21 0.08
C LYS A 95 2.86 20.73 -0.23
N GLU A 96 3.88 19.92 0.06
CA GLU A 96 5.27 20.23 -0.25
C GLU A 96 5.51 20.33 -1.75
N ALA A 97 4.95 19.39 -2.53
CA ALA A 97 5.08 19.39 -3.98
C ALA A 97 4.50 20.65 -4.62
N VAL A 98 3.30 21.09 -4.20
CA VAL A 98 2.69 22.33 -4.69
C VAL A 98 3.51 23.56 -4.29
N SER A 99 4.01 23.60 -3.05
CA SER A 99 4.82 24.73 -2.56
C SER A 99 6.17 24.87 -3.26
N ASN A 100 6.74 23.76 -3.72
CA ASN A 100 8.06 23.69 -4.34
C ASN A 100 8.01 23.62 -5.88
N CYS A 101 6.83 23.50 -6.48
CA CYS A 101 6.67 23.47 -7.93
C CYS A 101 7.07 24.84 -8.51
N LYS A 102 8.07 24.84 -9.39
CA LYS A 102 8.52 26.02 -10.14
C LYS A 102 8.17 25.86 -11.61
#